data_AF-A0A2M7NXI1-F1
#
_entry.id   AF-A0A2M7NXI1-F1
#
_cell.length_a   1.000
_cell.length_b   1.000
_cell.length_c   1.000
_cell.angle_alpha   90.00
_cell.angle_beta   90.00
_cell.angle_gamma   90.00
#
_symmetry.space_group_name_H-M   'P 1'
#
loop_
_entity.id
_entity.type
_entity.pdbx_description
1 polymer ?
#
loop_
_entity_poly.entity_id
_entity_poly.type
_entity_poly.pdbx_seq_one_letter_code
_entity_poly.pdbx_strand_id
1 'polypeptide(L)'
;MAYANTLKVFELLRPAFDEKQAAKISEAIESALETNNSALFSQMATKSDLEKLEERFERRLAETKTDIIKWMFIFWVGQVASIVGILSAILFAFFK
;
A
#
# COMPACT_ATOMS: atom_id res chain seq x y z
N MET A 1 17.05 23.96 -7.82
CA MET A 1 17.97 22.81 -7.81
C MET A 1 17.84 22.21 -9.20
N ALA A 2 18.70 22.61 -10.15
CA ALA A 2 18.55 22.23 -11.55
C ALA A 2 18.98 20.76 -11.72
N TYR A 3 18.02 19.89 -12.06
CA TYR A 3 18.24 18.44 -12.16
C TYR A 3 18.84 18.02 -13.51
N ALA A 4 18.72 18.86 -14.52
CA ALA A 4 19.48 18.75 -15.76
C ALA A 4 20.66 19.72 -15.70
N ASN A 5 21.86 19.25 -16.04
CA ASN A 5 22.99 20.13 -16.28
C ASN A 5 22.80 20.77 -17.67
N THR A 6 21.91 21.77 -17.74
CA THR A 6 21.56 22.46 -18.99
C THR A 6 22.75 23.12 -19.65
N LEU A 7 23.76 23.51 -18.88
CA LEU A 7 25.07 23.95 -19.39
C LEU A 7 25.77 22.85 -20.21
N LYS A 8 25.73 21.60 -19.76
CA LYS A 8 26.34 20.45 -20.45
C LYS A 8 25.55 20.06 -21.71
N VAL A 9 24.23 20.18 -21.67
CA VAL A 9 23.34 19.98 -22.83
C VAL A 9 23.58 21.08 -23.87
N PHE A 10 23.70 22.33 -23.42
CA PHE A 10 24.02 23.49 -24.24
C PHE A 10 25.41 23.37 -24.90
N GLU A 11 26.43 22.98 -24.14
CA GLU A 11 27.79 22.77 -24.65
C GLU A 11 27.87 21.67 -25.72
N LEU A 12 27.05 20.62 -25.60
CA LEU A 12 26.96 19.54 -26.60
C LEU A 12 26.17 19.95 -27.86
N LEU A 13 25.26 20.91 -27.75
CA LEU A 13 24.44 21.42 -28.86
C LEU A 13 25.09 22.58 -29.62
N ARG A 14 25.95 23.36 -28.95
CA ARG A 14 26.68 24.51 -29.52
C ARG A 14 27.52 24.21 -30.78
N PRO A 15 28.13 23.03 -30.99
CA PRO A 15 28.90 22.73 -32.21
C PRO A 15 28.03 22.56 -33.47
N ALA A 16 26.73 22.24 -33.30
CA ALA A 16 25.82 21.91 -34.39
C ALA A 16 24.67 22.94 -34.55
N PHE A 17 24.44 23.78 -33.54
CA PHE A 17 23.35 24.76 -33.49
C PHE A 17 23.86 26.13 -33.03
N ASP A 18 23.27 27.19 -33.56
CA ASP A 18 23.58 28.57 -33.17
C ASP A 18 23.25 28.81 -31.68
N GLU A 19 23.89 29.78 -31.04
CA GLU A 19 23.85 29.96 -29.57
C GLU A 19 22.41 30.12 -29.04
N LYS A 20 21.56 30.81 -29.79
CA LYS A 20 20.13 30.98 -29.50
C LYS A 20 19.31 29.69 -29.64
N GLN A 21 19.71 28.79 -30.54
CA GLN A 21 19.02 27.52 -30.76
C GLN A 21 19.41 26.49 -29.69
N ALA A 22 20.69 26.41 -29.34
CA ALA A 22 21.17 25.54 -28.26
C ALA A 22 20.56 25.91 -26.90
N ALA A 23 20.36 27.20 -26.64
CA ALA A 23 19.69 27.68 -25.43
C ALA A 23 18.23 27.22 -25.36
N LYS A 24 17.45 27.43 -26.43
CA LYS A 24 16.04 27.01 -26.50
C LYS A 24 15.85 25.51 -26.34
N ILE A 25 16.74 24.71 -26.92
CA ILE A 25 16.66 23.24 -26.81
C ILE A 25 16.97 22.80 -25.38
N SER A 26 17.97 23.42 -24.73
CA SER A 26 18.32 23.10 -23.34
C SER A 26 17.20 23.46 -22.37
N GLU A 27 16.56 24.62 -22.57
CA GLU A 27 15.41 25.06 -21.79
C GLU A 27 14.18 24.16 -21.99
N ALA A 28 13.91 23.74 -23.22
CA ALA A 28 12.84 22.79 -23.51
C ALA A 28 13.09 21.41 -22.87
N ILE A 29 14.35 20.95 -22.86
CA ILE A 29 14.75 19.70 -22.20
C ILE A 29 14.60 19.80 -20.68
N GLU A 30 14.99 20.92 -20.07
CA GLU A 30 14.81 21.15 -18.63
C GLU A 30 13.33 21.17 -18.25
N SER A 31 12.51 21.90 -19.00
CA SER A 31 11.06 21.96 -18.79
C SER A 31 10.38 20.59 -18.94
N ALA A 32 10.77 19.82 -19.95
CA ALA A 32 10.28 18.45 -20.13
C ALA A 32 10.71 17.53 -18.99
N LEU A 33 11.95 17.68 -18.49
CA LEU A 33 12.49 16.86 -17.41
C LEU A 33 11.86 17.19 -16.05
N GLU A 34 11.62 18.47 -15.75
CA GLU A 34 10.90 18.90 -14.54
C GLU A 34 9.44 18.41 -14.55
N THR A 35 8.76 18.52 -15.69
CA THR A 35 7.39 18.04 -15.86
C THR A 35 7.33 16.52 -15.68
N ASN A 36 8.28 15.77 -16.24
CA ASN A 36 8.29 14.32 -16.13
C ASN A 36 8.70 13.84 -14.71
N ASN A 37 9.66 14.51 -14.06
CA ASN A 37 10.03 14.20 -12.67
C ASN A 37 8.89 14.44 -11.69
N SER A 38 8.18 15.56 -11.80
CA SER A 38 7.03 15.86 -10.92
C SER A 38 5.90 14.81 -11.08
N ALA A 39 5.64 14.36 -12.31
CA ALA A 39 4.71 13.25 -12.55
C ALA A 39 5.19 11.92 -11.94
N LEU A 40 6.49 11.62 -12.02
CA LEU A 40 7.07 10.42 -11.41
C LEU A 40 7.03 10.45 -9.88
N PHE A 41 7.33 11.59 -9.24
CA PHE A 41 7.20 11.73 -7.79
C PHE A 41 5.76 11.54 -7.32
N SER A 42 4.78 12.06 -8.06
CA SER A 42 3.35 11.83 -7.81
C SER A 42 2.99 10.34 -7.89
N GLN A 43 3.48 9.63 -8.91
CA GLN A 43 3.27 8.18 -9.02
C GLN A 43 3.97 7.38 -7.92
N MET A 44 5.18 7.77 -7.50
CA MET A 44 5.88 7.11 -6.39
C MET A 44 5.20 7.35 -5.05
N ALA A 45 4.66 8.55 -4.80
CA ALA A 45 3.84 8.82 -3.63
C ALA A 45 2.62 7.89 -3.61
N THR A 46 1.99 7.69 -4.77
CA THR A 46 0.88 6.73 -4.92
C THR A 46 1.30 5.31 -4.59
N LYS A 47 2.49 4.85 -5.01
CA LYS A 47 3.01 3.51 -4.64
C LYS A 47 3.24 3.35 -3.14
N SER A 48 3.82 4.36 -2.48
CA SER A 48 3.96 4.38 -1.02
C SER A 48 2.59 4.32 -0.32
N ASP A 49 1.57 4.97 -0.89
CA ASP A 49 0.21 4.92 -0.35
C ASP A 49 -0.44 3.55 -0.58
N LEU A 50 -0.12 2.87 -1.69
CA LEU A 50 -0.51 1.46 -1.89
C LEU A 50 0.13 0.53 -0.85
N GLU A 51 1.42 0.68 -0.55
CA GLU A 51 2.10 -0.13 0.49
C GLU A 51 1.45 0.08 1.87
N LYS A 52 1.11 1.32 2.22
CA LYS A 52 0.39 1.61 3.48
C LYS A 52 -1.03 1.04 3.49
N LEU A 53 -1.70 1.02 2.34
CA LEU A 53 -3.02 0.40 2.23
C LEU A 53 -2.91 -1.11 2.40
N GLU A 54 -1.94 -1.75 1.77
CA GLU A 54 -1.66 -3.19 1.89
C GLU A 54 -1.37 -3.57 3.35
N GLU A 55 -0.48 -2.85 4.02
CA GLU A 55 -0.17 -3.08 5.44
C GLU A 55 -1.42 -2.92 6.33
N ARG A 56 -2.24 -1.89 6.08
CA ARG A 56 -3.51 -1.70 6.81
C ARG A 56 -4.50 -2.82 6.54
N PHE A 57 -4.58 -3.32 5.31
CA PHE A 57 -5.44 -4.44 4.94
C PHE A 57 -4.99 -5.73 5.63
N GLU A 58 -3.71 -6.07 5.57
CA GLU A 58 -3.15 -7.24 6.24
C GLU A 58 -3.41 -7.21 7.74
N ARG A 59 -3.17 -6.06 8.38
CA ARG A 59 -3.42 -5.88 9.80
C ARG A 59 -4.89 -6.07 10.17
N ARG A 60 -5.81 -5.46 9.41
CA ARG A 60 -7.26 -5.62 9.63
C ARG A 60 -7.71 -7.06 9.42
N LEU A 61 -7.11 -7.76 8.46
CA LEU A 61 -7.41 -9.16 8.17
C LEU A 61 -6.93 -10.06 9.32
N ALA A 62 -5.73 -9.79 9.85
CA ALA A 62 -5.21 -10.48 11.03
C ALA A 62 -6.07 -10.23 12.28
N GLU A 63 -6.49 -8.98 12.52
CA GLU A 63 -7.39 -8.61 13.62
C GLU A 63 -8.74 -9.33 13.47
N THR A 64 -9.35 -9.28 12.28
CA THR A 64 -10.64 -9.95 11.99
C THR A 64 -10.54 -11.46 12.18
N LYS A 65 -9.47 -12.10 11.65
CA LYS A 65 -9.24 -13.54 11.84
C LYS A 65 -9.12 -13.88 13.33
N THR A 66 -8.40 -13.07 14.09
CA THR A 66 -8.21 -13.26 15.52
C THR A 66 -9.55 -13.17 16.27
N ASP A 67 -10.37 -12.18 15.95
CA ASP A 67 -11.67 -12.00 16.59
C ASP A 67 -12.64 -13.12 16.24
N ILE A 68 -12.67 -13.56 14.98
CA ILE A 68 -13.46 -14.73 14.56
C ILE A 68 -13.05 -15.96 15.39
N ILE A 69 -11.75 -16.23 15.53
CA ILE A 69 -11.26 -17.37 16.31
C ILE A 69 -11.68 -17.27 17.78
N LYS A 70 -11.54 -16.08 18.40
CA LYS A 70 -11.99 -15.86 19.79
C LYS A 70 -13.49 -16.11 19.94
N TRP A 71 -14.31 -15.57 19.04
CA TRP A 71 -15.75 -15.76 19.07
C TRP A 71 -16.16 -17.21 18.82
N MET A 72 -15.44 -17.92 17.95
CA MET A 72 -15.61 -19.36 17.78
C MET A 72 -15.40 -20.09 19.11
N PHE A 73 -14.32 -19.84 19.84
CA PHE A 73 -14.09 -20.51 21.12
C PHE A 73 -15.20 -20.26 22.14
N ILE A 74 -15.67 -19.02 22.29
CA ILE A 74 -16.79 -18.69 23.19
C ILE A 74 -18.04 -19.46 22.80
N PHE A 75 -18.35 -19.47 21.50
CA PHE A 75 -19.49 -20.20 20.97
C PHE A 75 -19.36 -21.71 21.22
N TRP A 76 -18.22 -22.31 20.87
CA TRP A 76 -17.95 -23.74 21.04
C TRP A 76 -18.01 -24.17 22.51
N VAL A 77 -17.47 -23.38 23.44
CA VAL A 77 -17.59 -23.64 24.88
C VAL A 77 -19.06 -23.64 25.31
N GLY A 78 -19.85 -22.66 24.85
CA GLY A 78 -21.28 -22.60 25.11
C GLY A 78 -22.04 -23.81 24.56
N GLN A 79 -21.71 -24.26 23.34
CA GLN A 79 -22.30 -25.46 22.73
C GLN A 79 -21.96 -26.72 23.53
N VAL A 80 -20.68 -26.93 23.87
CA VAL A 80 -20.23 -28.10 24.65
C VAL A 80 -20.89 -28.11 26.02
N ALA A 81 -20.91 -26.98 26.73
CA ALA A 81 -21.57 -26.87 28.03
C ALA A 81 -23.07 -27.20 27.94
N SER A 82 -23.75 -26.72 26.90
CA SER A 82 -25.17 -26.99 26.66
C SER A 82 -25.43 -28.46 26.40
N ILE A 83 -24.64 -29.11 25.54
CA ILE A 83 -24.75 -30.55 25.24
C ILE A 83 -24.52 -31.37 26.51
N VAL A 84 -23.45 -31.10 27.26
CA VAL A 84 -23.14 -31.80 28.50
C VAL A 84 -24.25 -31.61 29.54
N GLY A 85 -24.77 -30.38 29.66
CA GLY A 85 -25.89 -30.08 30.56
C GLY A 85 -27.15 -30.89 30.23
N ILE A 86 -27.53 -30.94 28.94
CA ILE A 86 -28.69 -31.71 28.47
C ILE A 86 -28.48 -33.20 28.73
N LEU A 87 -27.33 -33.77 28.33
CA LEU A 87 -27.04 -35.19 28.52
C LEU A 87 -27.03 -35.57 30.00
N SER A 88 -26.46 -34.73 30.86
CA SER A 88 -26.43 -34.96 32.31
C SER A 88 -27.84 -34.91 32.92
N ALA A 89 -28.67 -33.97 32.47
CA ALA A 89 -30.05 -33.86 32.92
C ALA A 89 -30.89 -35.08 32.51
N ILE A 90 -30.71 -35.56 31.28
CA ILE A 90 -31.36 -36.80 30.80
C ILE A 90 -30.91 -37.99 31.65
N LEU A 91 -29.58 -38.18 31.82
CA LEU A 91 -29.05 -39.29 32.61
C LEU A 91 -29.62 -39.27 34.04
N PHE A 92 -29.62 -38.11 34.70
CA PHE A 92 -30.16 -37.98 36.05
C PHE A 92 -31.67 -38.30 36.13
N ALA A 93 -32.44 -37.93 35.12
CA ALA A 93 -33.88 -38.21 35.08
C ALA A 93 -34.20 -39.70 34.85
N PHE A 94 -33.37 -40.43 34.10
CA PHE A 94 -33.58 -41.85 33.79
C PHE A 94 -32.99 -42.82 34.83
N PHE A 95 -31.95 -42.42 35.55
CA PHE A 95 -31.28 -43.27 36.56
C PHE A 95 -31.68 -42.96 38.01
N LYS A 96 -32.75 -42.18 38.21
CA LYS A 96 -33.38 -41.89 39.51
C LYS A 96 -34.75 -42.53 39.60
#